data_AF-A0A969X558-F1
#
_entry.id   AF-A0A969X558-F1
#
_cell.length_a   1.000
_cell.length_b   1.000
_cell.length_c   1.000
_cell.angle_alpha   90.00
_cell.angle_beta   90.00
_cell.angle_gamma   90.00
#
_symmetry.space_group_name_H-M   'P 1'
#
loop_
_entity.id
_entity.type
_entity.pdbx_description
1 polymer ?
#
loop_
_entity_poly.entity_id
_entity_poly.type
_entity_poly.pdbx_seq_one_letter_code
_entity_poly.pdbx_strand_id
1 'polypeptide(L)' 'MKVGVLSDTHIPTRARALPSRIYEIFADVDMILHAGDIADESVLEELKTLAPIEAVAGNTDSYQLK' A
#
# COMPACT_ATOMS: atom_id res chain seq x y z
N MET A 1 -6.86 -15.15 11.24
CA MET A 1 -6.81 -14.29 10.05
C MET A 1 -6.65 -12.85 10.51
N LYS A 2 -5.50 -12.24 10.23
CA LYS A 2 -5.13 -10.87 10.60
C LYS A 2 -4.94 -10.08 9.31
N VAL A 3 -5.63 -8.94 9.21
CA VAL A 3 -5.63 -8.10 8.00
C VAL A 3 -4.98 -6.76 8.34
N GLY A 4 -3.94 -6.40 7.58
CA GLY A 4 -3.34 -5.07 7.61
C GLY A 4 -4.13 -4.12 6.73
N VAL A 5 -4.43 -2.91 7.23
CA VAL A 5 -5.16 -1.90 6.46
C VAL A 5 -4.38 -0.59 6.51
N LEU A 6 -4.19 0.01 5.34
CA LEU A 6 -3.58 1.33 5.19
C LEU A 6 -4.20 2.09 4.00
N SER A 7 -3.89 3.37 3.89
CA SER A 7 -4.35 4.25 2.80
C SER A 7 -3.41 5.43 2.65
N ASP A 8 -3.62 6.23 1.59
CA ASP A 8 -3.02 7.56 1.45
C ASP A 8 -1.50 7.55 1.55
N THR A 9 -0.85 6.54 0.99
CA THR A 9 0.62 6.50 0.97
C THR A 9 1.19 7.67 0.18
N HIS A 10 0.55 8.07 -0.93
CA HIS A 10 0.96 9.17 -1.80
C HIS A 10 2.48 9.16 -2.07
N ILE A 11 3.06 8.01 -2.42
CA ILE A 11 4.49 7.88 -2.74
C ILE A 11 4.62 7.88 -4.26
N PRO A 12 5.50 8.71 -4.86
CA PRO A 12 6.51 9.56 -4.23
C PRO A 12 6.07 11.01 -3.95
N THR A 13 4.78 11.34 -4.11
CA THR A 13 4.29 12.74 -4.19
C THR A 13 4.27 13.49 -2.85
N ARG A 14 3.90 12.81 -1.75
CA ARG A 14 3.86 13.36 -0.38
C ARG A 14 4.85 12.70 0.57
N ALA A 15 5.27 11.47 0.28
CA ALA A 15 6.32 10.76 1.00
C ALA A 15 7.33 10.18 0.01
N ARG A 16 8.59 9.98 0.44
CA ARG A 16 9.63 9.43 -0.44
C ARG A 16 9.63 7.91 -0.51
N ALA A 17 9.16 7.25 0.55
CA ALA A 17 9.15 5.81 0.71
C ALA A 17 8.21 5.43 1.87
N LEU A 18 7.87 4.15 1.96
CA LEU A 18 7.12 3.61 3.10
C LEU A 18 7.95 3.75 4.39
N PRO A 19 7.34 4.16 5.51
CA PRO A 19 8.04 4.17 6.80
C PRO A 19 8.48 2.75 7.18
N SER A 20 9.69 2.61 7.74
CA SER A 20 10.24 1.29 8.14
C SER A 20 9.36 0.53 9.12
N ARG A 21 8.54 1.23 9.90
CA ARG A 21 7.61 0.62 10.84
C ARG A 21 6.49 -0.19 10.16
N ILE A 22 6.20 0.07 8.87
CA ILE A 22 5.22 -0.71 8.10
C ILE A 22 5.63 -2.18 8.04
N TYR A 23 6.90 -2.46 7.73
CA TYR A 23 7.38 -3.85 7.61
C TYR A 23 7.28 -4.61 8.95
N GLU A 24 7.49 -3.93 10.08
CA GLU A 24 7.33 -4.55 11.42
C GLU A 24 5.87 -4.84 11.76
N ILE A 25 4.98 -3.86 11.52
CA ILE A 25 3.55 -4.00 11.84
C ILE A 25 2.90 -5.08 10.95
N PHE A 26 3.34 -5.18 9.71
CA PHE A 26 2.75 -6.02 8.68
C PHE A 26 3.45 -7.38 8.53
N ALA A 27 4.49 -7.66 9.33
CA ALA A 27 5.26 -8.91 9.25
C ALA A 27 4.44 -10.20 9.51
N ASP A 28 3.29 -10.08 10.17
CA ASP A 28 2.46 -11.20 10.64
C ASP A 28 1.00 -11.04 10.18
N VAL A 29 0.75 -10.32 9.07
CA VAL A 29 -0.61 -10.23 8.49
C VAL A 29 -0.78 -11.27 7.40
N ASP A 30 -1.99 -11.82 7.30
CA ASP A 30 -2.35 -12.79 6.27
C ASP A 30 -2.72 -12.10 4.94
N MET A 31 -3.11 -10.82 4.99
CA MET A 31 -3.52 -10.00 3.84
C MET A 31 -3.37 -8.51 4.15
N ILE A 32 -3.17 -7.70 3.11
CA ILE A 32 -3.14 -6.25 3.14
C ILE A 32 -4.28 -5.68 2.30
N LEU A 33 -4.99 -4.68 2.83
CA LEU A 33 -5.96 -3.88 2.08
C LEU A 33 -5.48 -2.43 2.00
N HIS A 34 -5.35 -1.90 0.78
CA HIS A 34 -5.01 -0.50 0.54
C HIS A 34 -6.24 0.29 0.06
N ALA A 35 -6.66 1.32 0.81
CA ALA A 35 -7.89 2.07 0.49
C ALA A 35 -7.75 3.16 -0.60
N GLY A 36 -6.64 3.11 -1.34
CA GLY A 36 -6.34 4.03 -2.45
C GLY A 36 -5.47 5.22 -2.07
N ASP A 37 -5.26 6.10 -3.06
CA ASP A 37 -4.32 7.22 -3.02
C ASP A 37 -2.87 6.73 -2.80
N ILE A 38 -2.48 5.78 -3.65
CA ILE A 38 -1.19 5.10 -3.64
C ILE A 38 -0.11 5.99 -4.27
N ALA A 39 -0.49 6.68 -5.34
CA ALA A 39 0.28 7.46 -6.31
C ALA A 39 1.12 6.65 -7.32
N ASP A 40 1.85 5.61 -6.89
CA ASP A 40 2.68 4.79 -7.79
C ASP A 40 2.57 3.28 -7.50
N GLU A 41 2.50 2.46 -8.54
CA GLU A 41 2.32 1.00 -8.44
C GLU A 41 3.46 0.31 -7.67
N SER A 42 4.66 0.90 -7.65
CA SER A 42 5.80 0.35 -6.89
C SER A 42 5.51 0.17 -5.41
N VAL A 43 4.61 0.97 -4.83
CA VAL A 43 4.17 0.81 -3.43
C VAL A 43 3.40 -0.50 -3.24
N LEU A 44 2.54 -0.87 -4.19
CA LEU A 44 1.79 -2.13 -4.13
C LEU A 44 2.74 -3.31 -4.27
N GLU A 45 3.68 -3.25 -5.22
CA GLU A 45 4.70 -4.28 -5.42
C GLU A 45 5.58 -4.46 -4.18
N GLU A 46 5.94 -3.36 -3.51
CA GLU A 46 6.68 -3.39 -2.25
C GLU A 46 5.86 -4.04 -1.12
N LEU A 47 4.62 -3.62 -0.90
CA LEU A 47 3.75 -4.18 0.14
C LEU A 47 3.42 -5.66 -0.10
N LYS A 48 3.32 -6.08 -1.37
CA LYS A 48 3.06 -7.45 -1.79
C LYS A 48 4.17 -8.43 -1.40
N THR A 49 5.37 -7.92 -1.11
CA THR A 49 6.47 -8.73 -0.56
C THR A 49 6.20 -9.19 0.88
N LEU A 50 5.28 -8.53 1.60
CA LEU A 50 4.94 -8.84 2.98
C LEU A 50 3.77 -9.83 3.08
N ALA A 51 2.71 -9.61 2.29
CA ALA A 51 1.52 -10.45 2.24
C ALA A 51 0.72 -10.18 0.95
N PRO A 52 -0.22 -11.06 0.55
CA PRO A 52 -1.17 -10.76 -0.52
C PRO A 52 -1.87 -9.42 -0.29
N ILE A 53 -1.99 -8.61 -1.35
CA ILE A 53 -2.56 -7.26 -1.29
C ILE A 53 -3.74 -7.12 -2.24
N GLU A 54 -4.79 -6.46 -1.76
CA GLU A 54 -5.89 -5.94 -2.57
C GLU A 54 -5.96 -4.43 -2.37
N ALA A 55 -6.19 -3.70 -3.46
CA ALA A 55 -6.22 -2.25 -3.44
C ALA A 55 -7.35 -1.72 -4.31
N VAL A 56 -7.87 -0.55 -3.93
CA VAL A 56 -8.75 0.26 -4.78
C VAL A 56 -8.01 1.52 -5.20
N ALA A 57 -8.31 2.02 -6.39
CA ALA A 57 -7.77 3.30 -6.85
C ALA A 57 -8.47 4.48 -6.16
N GLY A 58 -7.69 5.37 -5.56
CA GLY A 58 -8.13 6.64 -5.01
C GLY A 58 -8.40 7.69 -6.09
N ASN A 59 -8.89 8.87 -5.68
CA ASN A 59 -9.21 9.93 -6.63
C ASN A 59 -7.97 10.59 -7.24
N THR A 60 -6.81 10.45 -6.59
CA THR A 60 -5.53 10.99 -7.07
C THR A 60 -4.70 9.97 -7.84
N ASP A 61 -5.11 8.69 -7.84
CA ASP A 61 -4.41 7.62 -8.55
C ASP A 61 -4.60 7.71 -10.06
N SER A 62 -3.56 7.33 -10.79
CA SER A 62 -3.55 7.34 -12.25
C SER A 62 -4.51 6.29 -12.82
N TYR A 63 -4.89 6.43 -14.09
CA TYR A 63 -5.73 5.44 -14.76
C TYR A 63 -5.06 4.06 -14.87
N GLN A 64 -3.72 3.99 -14.77
CA GLN A 64 -3.00 2.71 -14.79
C GLN A 64 -3.23 1.89 -13.51
N LEU A 65 -3.59 2.56 -12.41
CA LEU A 65 -3.92 1.93 -11.13
C LEU A 65 -5.42 1.59 -10.99
N LYS A 66 -6.25 1.94 -11.98
CA LYS A 66 -7.71 1.75 -11.96
C LYS A 66 -8.19 0.45 -12.58
#